data_AF-A0A820ZR22-F1
#
_entry.id   AF-A0A820ZR22-F1
#
_cell.length_a   1.000
_cell.length_b   1.000
_cell.length_c   1.000
_cell.angle_alpha   90.00
_cell.angle_beta   90.00
_cell.angle_gamma   90.00
#
_symmetry.space_group_name_H-M   'P 1'
#
loop_
_entity.id
_entity.type
_entity.pdbx_description
1 polymer ?
#
loop_
_entity_poly.entity_id
_entity_poly.type
_entity_poly.pdbx_seq_one_letter_code
_entity_poly.pdbx_strand_id
1 'polypeptide(L)'
;MTNDNDICPWIISDRLPYPVGGIIPIIGRLFYENSLESSSALQLHPFGSSILFLQGLTNGTFKLGIFDFLLNINWIYSNQLSTQLPILSDILFDNHTTSFFLASGSKIYRLSFAGDCASHMSCDECLSSSNNLFCGWCSTTERCTVSNDCPGKSWRQESNQCIHIINVQPMNASIDQSQWINLTLSKLPQLEHNEIYQCIFTDKIISASTQAIKLDYNRLSCPTPSNHFRKENIYIQMGNESKVRLSIVKWPSNTTIATISEFIFYDCSSYSSCELCRSQIGCQWCSDRCSSICTEKTIKQCPSFDLIDTSSIFIESGKSIDISLKFYNTIKSSLECRLNETILGFVDKNNICHISNIPELINENDQTVYLS
;
A
#
# COMPACT_ATOMS: atom_id res chain seq x y z
N MET A 1 110.88 -8.56 -27.22
CA MET A 1 110.86 -7.59 -26.11
C MET A 1 109.45 -7.05 -26.03
N THR A 2 108.61 -7.70 -25.20
CA THR A 2 108.02 -7.14 -23.95
C THR A 2 106.85 -6.19 -24.26
N ASN A 3 105.61 -6.39 -23.81
CA ASN A 3 105.13 -7.14 -22.66
C ASN A 3 103.65 -7.50 -22.82
N ASP A 4 103.32 -8.71 -22.35
CA ASP A 4 102.01 -9.08 -21.82
C ASP A 4 101.55 -8.10 -20.73
N ASN A 5 100.23 -7.93 -20.68
CA ASN A 5 99.37 -7.58 -19.53
C ASN A 5 98.44 -6.41 -19.84
N ASP A 6 97.20 -6.75 -20.21
CA ASP A 6 96.07 -6.40 -19.36
C ASP A 6 94.94 -7.42 -19.57
N ILE A 7 95.17 -8.56 -18.91
CA ILE A 7 94.16 -9.52 -18.52
C ILE A 7 93.18 -8.76 -17.60
N CYS A 8 91.97 -8.48 -18.08
CA CYS A 8 90.87 -8.26 -17.15
C CYS A 8 90.56 -9.61 -16.48
N PRO A 9 90.75 -9.72 -15.15
CA PRO A 9 90.60 -10.97 -14.44
C PRO A 9 89.12 -11.29 -14.29
N TRP A 10 88.83 -12.58 -14.36
CA TRP A 10 87.56 -13.19 -14.05
C TRP A 10 86.96 -12.62 -12.75
N ILE A 11 85.85 -11.88 -12.86
CA ILE A 11 84.77 -12.03 -11.89
C ILE A 11 83.73 -12.92 -12.56
N ILE A 12 83.88 -14.21 -12.28
CA ILE A 12 82.78 -15.16 -12.24
C ILE A 12 81.79 -14.59 -11.23
N SER A 13 80.64 -14.15 -11.71
CA SER A 13 79.42 -14.26 -10.94
C SER A 13 78.33 -14.69 -11.91
N ASP A 14 78.15 -16.01 -11.96
CA ASP A 14 76.94 -16.73 -12.38
C ASP A 14 75.71 -16.32 -11.55
N ARG A 15 75.49 -15.02 -11.40
CA ARG A 15 74.29 -14.47 -10.79
C ARG A 15 73.45 -13.91 -11.92
N LEU A 16 72.72 -14.85 -12.51
CA LEU A 16 71.34 -14.72 -12.98
C LEU A 16 70.71 -13.40 -12.48
N PRO A 17 69.97 -12.66 -13.34
CA PRO A 17 69.42 -11.37 -12.95
C PRO A 17 68.70 -11.52 -11.61
N TYR A 18 69.26 -10.90 -10.58
CA TYR A 18 68.60 -10.74 -9.29
C TYR A 18 67.22 -10.13 -9.53
N PRO A 19 66.22 -10.37 -8.67
CA PRO A 19 64.91 -9.72 -8.82
C PRO A 19 65.09 -8.21 -9.01
N VAL A 20 64.76 -7.73 -10.22
CA VAL A 20 64.99 -6.35 -10.65
C VAL A 20 63.74 -5.54 -10.32
N GLY A 21 63.90 -4.44 -9.58
CA GLY A 21 62.82 -3.47 -9.34
C GLY A 21 62.68 -2.51 -10.53
N GLY A 22 61.44 -2.19 -10.91
CA GLY A 22 61.15 -1.19 -11.93
C GLY A 22 61.30 0.24 -11.40
N ILE A 23 61.95 1.12 -12.18
CA ILE A 23 62.13 2.54 -11.83
C ILE A 23 60.93 3.37 -12.30
N ILE A 24 60.28 2.96 -13.39
CA ILE A 24 59.13 3.65 -13.97
C ILE A 24 57.86 2.96 -13.46
N PRO A 25 56.98 3.66 -12.73
CA PRO A 25 55.74 3.07 -12.25
C PRO A 25 54.77 2.85 -13.40
N ILE A 26 53.94 1.81 -13.27
CA ILE A 26 52.81 1.58 -14.17
C ILE A 26 51.69 2.52 -13.73
N ILE A 27 51.30 3.44 -14.62
CA ILE A 27 50.22 4.39 -14.36
C ILE A 27 48.91 3.76 -14.78
N GLY A 28 48.00 3.59 -13.82
CA GLY A 28 46.64 3.12 -14.06
C GLY A 28 45.72 4.24 -14.55
N ARG A 29 44.66 3.87 -15.26
CA ARG A 29 43.56 4.78 -15.59
C ARG A 29 42.58 4.85 -14.42
N LEU A 30 42.21 6.06 -14.02
CA LEU A 30 41.15 6.27 -13.04
C LEU A 30 39.78 5.96 -13.68
N PHE A 31 39.02 5.07 -13.05
CA PHE A 31 37.68 4.69 -13.50
C PHE A 31 36.57 5.24 -12.61
N TYR A 32 36.81 5.33 -11.30
CA TYR A 32 35.85 5.84 -10.33
C TYR A 32 36.61 6.42 -9.15
N GLU A 33 36.20 7.61 -8.70
CA GLU A 33 36.72 8.28 -7.53
C GLU A 33 35.55 8.86 -6.73
N ASN A 34 35.59 8.70 -5.42
CA ASN A 34 34.65 9.33 -4.51
C ASN A 34 35.41 9.82 -3.27
N SER A 35 35.42 11.13 -3.06
CA SER A 35 36.16 11.77 -1.97
C SER A 35 35.50 11.60 -0.59
N LEU A 36 34.23 11.19 -0.55
CA LEU A 36 33.48 11.02 0.70
C LEU A 36 33.54 9.59 1.24
N GLU A 37 33.98 8.63 0.42
CA GLU A 37 33.81 7.21 0.68
C GLU A 37 35.13 6.45 0.51
N SER A 38 35.59 5.79 1.58
CA SER A 38 36.81 4.99 1.55
C SER A 38 36.49 3.53 1.20
N SER A 39 36.96 3.08 0.04
CA SER A 39 36.90 1.67 -0.37
C SER A 39 37.84 0.81 0.49
N SER A 40 37.38 -0.36 0.90
CA SER A 40 38.18 -1.41 1.56
C SER A 40 38.35 -2.67 0.69
N ALA A 41 37.40 -2.92 -0.20
CA ALA A 41 37.40 -4.09 -1.08
C ALA A 41 36.80 -3.74 -2.44
N LEU A 42 37.26 -4.42 -3.49
CA LEU A 42 36.79 -4.21 -4.85
C LEU A 42 36.87 -5.52 -5.62
N GLN A 43 35.78 -5.90 -6.28
CA GLN A 43 35.73 -7.13 -7.07
C GLN A 43 34.94 -6.90 -8.36
N LEU A 44 35.48 -7.44 -9.45
CA LEU A 44 34.84 -7.42 -10.77
C LEU A 44 34.36 -8.83 -11.12
N HIS A 45 33.17 -8.93 -11.71
CA HIS A 45 32.61 -10.21 -12.10
C HIS A 45 31.92 -10.12 -13.48
N PRO A 46 32.29 -10.99 -14.44
CA PRO A 46 31.63 -10.99 -15.75
C PRO A 46 30.18 -11.47 -15.63
N PHE A 47 29.24 -10.73 -16.20
CA PHE A 47 27.81 -11.06 -16.20
C PHE A 47 27.19 -10.84 -17.58
N GLY A 48 26.99 -11.93 -18.31
CA GLY A 48 26.52 -11.87 -19.70
C GLY A 48 27.48 -11.07 -20.58
N SER A 49 27.00 -9.99 -21.19
CA SER A 49 27.80 -9.04 -21.99
C SER A 49 28.33 -7.85 -21.19
N SER A 50 28.03 -7.78 -19.89
CA SER A 50 28.37 -6.67 -19.00
C SER A 50 29.30 -7.13 -17.86
N ILE A 51 29.80 -6.19 -17.06
CA ILE A 51 30.67 -6.48 -15.91
C ILE A 51 30.00 -5.92 -14.66
N LEU A 52 29.81 -6.77 -13.65
CA LEU A 52 29.41 -6.37 -12.31
C LEU A 52 30.62 -5.82 -11.55
N PHE A 53 30.38 -4.71 -10.87
CA PHE A 53 31.32 -4.02 -10.03
C PHE A 53 30.82 -4.03 -8.59
N LEU A 54 31.57 -4.66 -7.69
CA LEU A 54 31.25 -4.63 -6.26
C LEU A 54 32.33 -3.84 -5.52
N GLN A 55 31.88 -2.80 -4.81
CA GLN A 55 32.71 -1.98 -3.93
C GLN A 55 32.30 -2.24 -2.48
N GLY A 56 33.26 -2.64 -1.65
CA GLY A 56 33.12 -2.67 -0.21
C GLY A 56 33.76 -1.44 0.43
N LEU A 57 33.10 -0.86 1.42
CA LEU A 57 33.53 0.35 2.13
C LEU A 57 34.02 0.03 3.54
N THR A 58 34.85 0.91 4.09
CA THR A 58 35.39 0.78 5.46
C THR A 58 34.33 0.88 6.55
N ASN A 59 33.16 1.47 6.28
CA ASN A 59 32.04 1.57 7.22
C ASN A 59 31.07 0.36 7.17
N GLY A 60 31.42 -0.70 6.46
CA GLY A 60 30.60 -1.90 6.29
C GLY A 60 29.47 -1.77 5.28
N THR A 61 29.48 -0.72 4.47
CA THR A 61 28.56 -0.58 3.32
C THR A 61 29.15 -1.28 2.10
N PHE A 62 28.31 -2.00 1.35
CA PHE A 62 28.67 -2.46 0.02
C PHE A 62 27.80 -1.79 -1.03
N LYS A 63 28.34 -1.69 -2.23
CA LYS A 63 27.66 -1.16 -3.41
C LYS A 63 27.85 -2.11 -4.57
N LEU A 64 26.76 -2.47 -5.22
CA LEU A 64 26.78 -3.26 -6.45
C LEU A 64 26.40 -2.34 -7.62
N GLY A 65 27.24 -2.31 -8.63
CA GLY A 65 27.03 -1.58 -9.87
C GLY A 65 27.26 -2.46 -11.09
N ILE A 66 26.85 -1.98 -12.24
CA ILE A 66 27.13 -2.60 -13.54
C ILE A 66 27.79 -1.56 -14.44
N PHE A 67 28.76 -1.99 -15.24
CA PHE A 67 29.35 -1.15 -16.27
C PHE A 67 28.45 -1.07 -17.50
N ASP A 68 28.19 0.13 -17.97
CA ASP A 68 27.59 0.36 -19.29
C ASP A 68 28.62 0.22 -20.43
N PHE A 69 28.16 0.39 -21.67
CA PHE A 69 29.02 0.32 -22.87
C PHE A 69 30.07 1.45 -22.95
N LEU A 70 29.90 2.53 -22.19
CA LEU A 70 30.83 3.66 -22.09
C LEU A 70 31.77 3.54 -20.88
N LEU A 71 31.70 2.44 -20.12
CA LEU A 71 32.45 2.19 -18.89
C LEU A 71 32.07 3.12 -17.72
N ASN A 72 30.85 3.66 -17.72
CA ASN A 72 30.28 4.29 -16.53
C ASN A 72 29.64 3.24 -15.62
N ILE A 73 29.69 3.49 -14.30
CA ILE A 73 29.09 2.62 -13.29
C ILE A 73 27.65 3.06 -13.06
N ASN A 74 26.70 2.19 -13.38
CA ASN A 74 25.30 2.32 -12.97
C ASN A 74 25.11 1.54 -11.67
N TRP A 75 24.91 2.26 -10.57
CA TRP A 75 24.72 1.67 -9.24
C TRP A 75 23.35 1.00 -9.13
N ILE A 76 23.33 -0.30 -8.86
CA ILE A 76 22.11 -1.10 -8.74
C ILE A 76 21.49 -0.88 -7.36
N TYR A 77 22.26 -1.11 -6.29
CA TYR A 77 21.87 -0.76 -4.92
C TYR A 77 23.09 -0.65 -3.99
N SER A 78 22.86 -0.05 -2.82
CA SER A 78 23.82 0.12 -1.74
C SER A 78 23.16 -0.22 -0.42
N ASN A 79 23.79 -1.09 0.37
CA ASN A 79 23.27 -1.49 1.68
C ASN A 79 24.41 -1.54 2.70
N GLN A 80 24.08 -1.18 3.94
CA GLN A 80 25.00 -1.26 5.07
C GLN A 80 24.77 -2.54 5.86
N LEU A 81 25.86 -3.27 6.15
CA LEU A 81 25.80 -4.47 6.97
C LEU A 81 25.64 -4.11 8.45
N SER A 82 25.01 -5.02 9.19
CA SER A 82 24.78 -4.86 10.63
C SER A 82 26.05 -4.77 11.47
N THR A 83 27.18 -5.27 10.98
CA THR A 83 28.48 -5.17 11.66
C THR A 83 29.06 -3.76 11.63
N GLN A 84 28.74 -2.96 10.61
CA GLN A 84 29.35 -1.64 10.35
C GLN A 84 30.89 -1.66 10.32
N LEU A 85 31.49 -2.83 10.08
CA LEU A 85 32.94 -3.05 10.00
C LEU A 85 33.38 -3.12 8.54
N PRO A 86 34.66 -2.79 8.23
CA PRO A 86 35.18 -2.85 6.87
C PRO A 86 34.88 -4.17 6.17
N ILE A 87 34.52 -4.07 4.90
CA ILE A 87 34.34 -5.24 4.05
C ILE A 87 35.71 -5.75 3.62
N LEU A 88 35.95 -7.04 3.82
CA LEU A 88 37.21 -7.71 3.49
C LEU A 88 37.33 -7.92 1.97
N SER A 89 38.56 -8.00 1.47
CA SER A 89 38.87 -8.16 0.05
C SER A 89 38.32 -9.45 -0.57
N ASP A 90 38.07 -10.47 0.25
CA ASP A 90 37.64 -11.79 -0.19
C ASP A 90 36.13 -11.79 -0.51
N ILE A 91 35.81 -11.33 -1.72
CA ILE A 91 34.46 -11.32 -2.29
C ILE A 91 34.36 -12.44 -3.34
N LEU A 92 33.38 -13.33 -3.16
CA LEU A 92 33.16 -14.48 -4.05
C LEU A 92 31.79 -14.38 -4.72
N PHE A 93 31.76 -14.63 -6.02
CA PHE A 93 30.53 -14.67 -6.81
C PHE A 93 30.15 -16.13 -7.08
N ASP A 94 28.87 -16.46 -6.91
CA ASP A 94 28.29 -17.76 -7.24
C ASP A 94 27.31 -17.60 -8.42
N ASN A 95 27.76 -18.09 -9.58
CA ASN A 95 27.04 -17.99 -10.84
C ASN A 95 25.81 -18.90 -10.89
N HIS A 96 25.78 -19.96 -10.07
CA HIS A 96 24.65 -20.90 -10.07
C HIS A 96 23.47 -20.34 -9.29
N THR A 97 23.73 -19.66 -8.18
CA THR A 97 22.68 -19.16 -7.29
C THR A 97 22.45 -17.65 -7.38
N THR A 98 23.06 -16.98 -8.38
CA THR A 98 22.96 -15.51 -8.58
C THR A 98 23.22 -14.73 -7.29
N SER A 99 24.20 -15.20 -6.52
CA SER A 99 24.54 -14.70 -5.20
C SER A 99 26.02 -14.35 -5.13
N PHE A 100 26.39 -13.52 -4.17
CA PHE A 100 27.77 -13.27 -3.79
C PHE A 100 27.93 -13.37 -2.28
N PHE A 101 29.16 -13.64 -1.89
CA PHE A 101 29.59 -13.76 -0.52
C PHE A 101 30.59 -12.66 -0.22
N LEU A 102 30.38 -11.98 0.90
CA LEU A 102 31.33 -11.01 1.43
C LEU A 102 31.58 -11.29 2.90
N ALA A 103 32.76 -10.90 3.37
CA ALA A 103 33.13 -11.02 4.76
C ALA A 103 33.29 -9.63 5.40
N SER A 104 32.85 -9.50 6.64
CA SER A 104 32.99 -8.28 7.45
C SER A 104 33.14 -8.67 8.91
N GLY A 105 34.22 -8.23 9.55
CA GLY A 105 34.60 -8.68 10.89
C GLY A 105 34.78 -10.21 10.94
N SER A 106 33.98 -10.88 11.77
CA SER A 106 33.99 -12.34 11.95
C SER A 106 32.79 -13.06 11.29
N LYS A 107 32.08 -12.38 10.38
CA LYS A 107 30.88 -12.91 9.72
C LYS A 107 31.03 -12.94 8.20
N ILE A 108 30.39 -13.93 7.59
CA ILE A 108 30.22 -14.05 6.13
C ILE A 108 28.74 -13.84 5.82
N TYR A 109 28.45 -13.02 4.82
CA TYR A 109 27.11 -12.70 4.36
C TYR A 109 26.92 -13.26 2.95
N ARG A 110 25.82 -13.98 2.74
CA ARG A 110 25.35 -14.38 1.41
C ARG A 110 24.27 -13.40 0.96
N LEU A 111 24.48 -12.78 -0.19
CA LEU A 111 23.61 -11.73 -0.74
C LEU A 111 23.25 -12.08 -2.19
N SER A 112 22.03 -11.77 -2.63
CA SER A 112 21.62 -11.96 -4.03
C SER A 112 21.97 -10.73 -4.86
N PHE A 113 22.33 -10.90 -6.14
CA PHE A 113 22.48 -9.78 -7.09
C PHE A 113 21.22 -8.95 -7.22
N ALA A 114 20.06 -9.54 -6.97
CA ALA A 114 18.78 -8.85 -7.06
C ALA A 114 18.47 -7.95 -5.87
N GLY A 115 19.26 -8.00 -4.80
CA GLY A 115 18.93 -7.31 -3.57
C GLY A 115 17.57 -7.76 -3.03
N ASP A 116 16.79 -6.81 -2.50
CA ASP A 116 15.46 -7.08 -1.95
C ASP A 116 14.37 -6.55 -2.89
N CYS A 117 14.10 -7.27 -3.99
CA CYS A 117 12.99 -6.94 -4.89
C CYS A 117 11.66 -6.87 -4.13
N ALA A 118 11.46 -7.73 -3.12
CA ALA A 118 10.21 -7.85 -2.39
C ALA A 118 9.86 -6.60 -1.55
N SER A 119 10.82 -5.71 -1.34
CA SER A 119 10.57 -4.40 -0.71
C SER A 119 9.66 -3.48 -1.54
N HIS A 120 9.59 -3.70 -2.86
CA HIS A 120 8.72 -2.93 -3.75
C HIS A 120 7.32 -3.54 -3.82
N MET A 121 6.32 -2.79 -3.35
CA MET A 121 4.96 -3.28 -3.19
C MET A 121 4.07 -3.04 -4.41
N SER A 122 4.43 -2.08 -5.27
CA SER A 122 3.69 -1.77 -6.49
C SER A 122 4.51 -2.03 -7.75
N CYS A 123 3.82 -2.25 -8.87
CA CYS A 123 4.44 -2.40 -10.18
C CYS A 123 5.26 -1.15 -10.53
N ASP A 124 4.69 0.03 -10.29
CA ASP A 124 5.36 1.29 -10.59
C ASP A 124 6.61 1.45 -9.72
N GLU A 125 6.57 1.19 -8.41
CA GLU A 125 7.79 1.22 -7.57
C GLU A 125 8.84 0.20 -8.03
N CYS A 126 8.40 -1.01 -8.40
CA CYS A 126 9.28 -2.10 -8.85
C CYS A 126 10.00 -1.77 -10.17
N LEU A 127 9.32 -1.09 -11.09
CA LEU A 127 9.86 -0.78 -12.43
C LEU A 127 10.39 0.65 -12.57
N SER A 128 9.98 1.57 -11.69
CA SER A 128 10.53 2.94 -11.58
C SER A 128 11.79 3.00 -10.73
N SER A 129 12.05 2.00 -9.88
CA SER A 129 13.38 1.73 -9.32
C SER A 129 14.29 1.15 -10.42
N SER A 130 14.44 1.93 -11.50
CA SER A 130 15.06 1.60 -12.78
C SER A 130 16.57 1.29 -12.72
N ASN A 131 17.10 0.96 -11.55
CA ASN A 131 18.49 0.55 -11.36
C ASN A 131 18.63 -0.95 -11.06
N ASN A 132 17.56 -1.69 -10.76
CA ASN A 132 17.68 -3.10 -10.43
C ASN A 132 17.40 -4.00 -11.63
N LEU A 133 18.43 -4.24 -12.45
CA LEU A 133 18.40 -5.12 -13.65
C LEU A 133 17.91 -6.55 -13.38
N PHE A 134 17.78 -6.93 -12.12
CA PHE A 134 17.43 -8.27 -11.68
C PHE A 134 15.99 -8.35 -11.15
N CYS A 135 15.34 -7.22 -10.85
CA CYS A 135 13.97 -7.18 -10.37
C CYS A 135 13.00 -6.86 -11.51
N GLY A 136 11.82 -7.44 -11.41
CA GLY A 136 10.70 -7.14 -12.30
C GLY A 136 9.38 -7.52 -11.65
N TRP A 137 8.30 -7.00 -12.23
CA TRP A 137 6.97 -7.24 -11.73
C TRP A 137 6.43 -8.58 -12.23
N CYS A 138 6.00 -9.44 -11.31
CA CYS A 138 5.34 -10.69 -11.64
C CYS A 138 3.82 -10.52 -11.58
N SER A 139 3.14 -10.51 -12.74
CA SER A 139 1.69 -10.26 -12.81
C SER A 139 0.85 -11.37 -12.17
N THR A 140 1.36 -12.59 -12.02
CA THR A 140 0.63 -13.73 -11.42
C THR A 140 0.64 -13.70 -9.90
N THR A 141 1.77 -13.34 -9.29
CA THR A 141 1.91 -13.24 -7.83
C THR A 141 1.71 -11.82 -7.30
N GLU A 142 1.62 -10.84 -8.21
CA GLU A 142 1.50 -9.40 -7.92
C GLU A 142 2.58 -8.91 -6.97
N ARG A 143 3.82 -9.35 -7.23
CA ARG A 143 4.99 -9.00 -6.42
C ARG A 143 6.15 -8.64 -7.33
N CYS A 144 7.03 -7.79 -6.81
CA CYS A 144 8.32 -7.54 -7.42
C CYS A 144 9.27 -8.69 -7.06
N THR A 145 9.72 -9.44 -8.06
CA THR A 145 10.56 -10.63 -7.87
C THR A 145 11.64 -10.71 -8.95
N VAL A 146 12.58 -11.64 -8.75
CA VAL A 146 13.47 -12.07 -9.84
C VAL A 146 12.71 -12.92 -10.87
N SER A 147 13.20 -12.98 -12.10
CA SER A 147 12.53 -13.70 -13.19
C SER A 147 12.34 -15.20 -12.91
N ASN A 148 13.26 -15.85 -12.20
CA ASN A 148 13.17 -17.29 -11.91
C ASN A 148 12.07 -17.63 -10.89
N ASP A 149 11.69 -16.67 -10.04
CA ASP A 149 10.69 -16.86 -9.00
C ASP A 149 9.27 -16.53 -9.50
N CYS A 150 9.14 -16.04 -10.74
CA CYS A 150 7.86 -15.73 -11.35
C CYS A 150 7.38 -16.90 -12.24
N PRO A 151 6.23 -17.52 -11.94
CA PRO A 151 5.73 -18.63 -12.74
C PRO A 151 5.28 -18.17 -14.14
N GLY A 152 5.70 -18.93 -15.16
CA GLY A 152 5.31 -18.73 -16.55
C GLY A 152 5.97 -17.52 -17.23
N LYS A 153 5.30 -16.93 -18.21
CA LYS A 153 5.80 -15.78 -19.01
C LYS A 153 5.24 -14.43 -18.53
N SER A 154 4.98 -14.31 -17.23
CA SER A 154 4.26 -13.17 -16.63
C SER A 154 5.18 -12.13 -15.96
N TRP A 155 6.50 -12.27 -16.10
CA TRP A 155 7.50 -11.36 -15.57
C TRP A 155 7.77 -10.19 -16.53
N ARG A 156 7.79 -8.96 -16.01
CA ARG A 156 7.90 -7.69 -16.76
C ARG A 156 8.99 -6.82 -16.13
N GLN A 157 9.78 -6.13 -16.93
CA GLN A 157 10.88 -5.27 -16.46
C GLN A 157 10.78 -3.83 -16.97
N GLU A 158 9.95 -3.55 -17.98
CA GLU A 158 9.81 -2.19 -18.51
C GLU A 158 8.65 -1.46 -17.84
N SER A 159 8.87 -0.22 -17.39
CA SER A 159 7.86 0.60 -16.69
C SER A 159 6.60 0.85 -17.50
N ASN A 160 6.70 0.89 -18.84
CA ASN A 160 5.55 1.01 -19.76
C ASN A 160 4.64 -0.24 -19.80
N GLN A 161 5.01 -1.31 -19.08
CA GLN A 161 4.25 -2.56 -18.99
C GLN A 161 3.36 -2.62 -17.74
N CYS A 162 3.48 -1.67 -16.81
CA CYS A 162 2.58 -1.56 -15.66
C CYS A 162 1.21 -1.03 -16.11
N ILE A 163 0.18 -1.85 -15.94
CA ILE A 163 -1.20 -1.44 -16.19
C ILE A 163 -1.83 -1.10 -14.84
N HIS A 164 -2.16 0.18 -14.65
CA HIS A 164 -2.90 0.66 -13.48
C HIS A 164 -4.32 1.10 -13.84
N ILE A 165 -5.17 1.10 -12.82
CA ILE A 165 -6.53 1.65 -12.88
C ILE A 165 -6.41 3.16 -12.70
N ILE A 166 -6.82 3.93 -13.71
CA ILE A 166 -6.82 5.41 -13.70
C ILE A 166 -8.03 5.94 -12.92
N ASN A 167 -9.20 5.33 -13.11
CA ASN A 167 -10.43 5.81 -12.50
C ASN A 167 -11.40 4.66 -12.23
N VAL A 168 -12.14 4.77 -11.12
CA VAL A 168 -13.18 3.84 -10.67
C VAL A 168 -14.42 4.65 -10.35
N GLN A 169 -15.53 4.36 -11.03
CA GLN A 169 -16.77 5.10 -10.83
C GLN A 169 -18.01 4.18 -10.80
N PRO A 170 -18.76 4.13 -9.69
CA PRO A 170 -18.44 4.75 -8.39
C PRO A 170 -17.28 4.02 -7.68
N MET A 171 -16.58 4.72 -6.77
CA MET A 171 -15.50 4.14 -5.94
C MET A 171 -16.06 3.43 -4.68
N ASN A 172 -17.36 3.51 -4.47
CA ASN A 172 -18.08 2.89 -3.38
C ASN A 172 -19.38 2.23 -3.87
N ALA A 173 -19.85 1.22 -3.15
CA ALA A 173 -21.11 0.55 -3.44
C ALA A 173 -21.83 0.12 -2.16
N SER A 174 -23.16 0.13 -2.19
CA SER A 174 -23.95 -0.38 -1.08
C SER A 174 -23.90 -1.90 -1.02
N ILE A 175 -23.84 -2.46 0.19
CA ILE A 175 -23.98 -3.91 0.41
C ILE A 175 -25.35 -4.43 -0.06
N ASP A 176 -26.40 -3.60 0.00
CA ASP A 176 -27.78 -3.98 -0.29
C ASP A 176 -28.13 -3.97 -1.77
N GLN A 177 -27.40 -3.21 -2.60
CA GLN A 177 -27.76 -3.01 -4.00
C GLN A 177 -26.68 -3.51 -4.96
N SER A 178 -27.09 -4.22 -6.01
CA SER A 178 -26.20 -4.52 -7.11
C SER A 178 -25.98 -3.27 -7.97
N GLN A 179 -24.73 -2.93 -8.21
CA GLN A 179 -24.32 -1.74 -8.96
C GLN A 179 -23.29 -2.10 -10.03
N TRP A 180 -23.22 -1.29 -11.07
CA TRP A 180 -22.21 -1.40 -12.12
C TRP A 180 -21.08 -0.42 -11.84
N ILE A 181 -19.84 -0.92 -11.88
CA ILE A 181 -18.62 -0.14 -11.63
C ILE A 181 -17.90 0.02 -12.95
N ASN A 182 -17.78 1.27 -13.40
CA ASN A 182 -17.06 1.63 -14.59
C ASN A 182 -15.59 1.91 -14.24
N LEU A 183 -14.69 1.23 -14.94
CA LEU A 183 -13.26 1.23 -14.72
C LEU A 183 -12.56 1.79 -15.96
N THR A 184 -11.62 2.71 -15.75
CA THR A 184 -10.73 3.21 -16.80
C THR A 184 -9.31 2.81 -16.47
N LEU A 185 -8.60 2.20 -17.42
CA LEU A 185 -7.22 1.73 -17.25
C LEU A 185 -6.28 2.49 -18.18
N SER A 186 -4.99 2.52 -17.85
CA SER A 186 -3.95 3.09 -18.71
C SER A 186 -3.83 2.38 -20.05
N LYS A 187 -3.98 1.06 -20.07
CA LYS A 187 -4.03 0.26 -21.29
C LYS A 187 -4.72 -1.07 -21.03
N LEU A 188 -5.63 -1.50 -21.92
CA LEU A 188 -6.15 -2.87 -21.86
C LEU A 188 -5.35 -3.81 -22.77
N PRO A 189 -4.84 -4.94 -22.24
CA PRO A 189 -4.13 -5.92 -23.05
C PRO A 189 -5.13 -6.68 -23.91
N GLN A 190 -4.79 -6.94 -25.18
CA GLN A 190 -5.65 -7.72 -26.06
C GLN A 190 -5.87 -9.14 -25.49
N LEU A 191 -7.10 -9.63 -25.62
CA LEU A 191 -7.49 -10.98 -25.21
C LEU A 191 -7.12 -11.97 -26.31
N GLU A 192 -6.62 -13.14 -25.93
CA GLU A 192 -6.44 -14.26 -26.84
C GLU A 192 -7.77 -15.00 -27.09
N HIS A 193 -7.77 -16.02 -27.97
CA HIS A 193 -8.98 -16.77 -28.30
C HIS A 193 -9.60 -17.40 -27.03
N ASN A 194 -10.89 -17.15 -26.80
CA ASN A 194 -11.67 -17.61 -25.66
C ASN A 194 -11.30 -17.01 -24.28
N GLU A 195 -10.48 -15.95 -24.23
CA GLU A 195 -10.26 -15.24 -22.98
C GLU A 195 -11.36 -14.20 -22.70
N ILE A 196 -11.69 -13.99 -21.43
CA ILE A 196 -12.59 -12.93 -20.96
C ILE A 196 -11.97 -12.16 -19.80
N TYR A 197 -12.36 -10.90 -19.63
CA TYR A 197 -12.01 -10.13 -18.45
C TYR A 197 -12.96 -10.48 -17.29
N GLN A 198 -12.41 -10.64 -16.09
CA GLN A 198 -13.17 -10.82 -14.86
C GLN A 198 -12.73 -9.83 -13.80
N CYS A 199 -13.70 -9.35 -13.01
CA CYS A 199 -13.47 -8.54 -11.82
C CYS A 199 -13.59 -9.43 -10.59
N ILE A 200 -12.53 -9.49 -9.80
CA ILE A 200 -12.46 -10.23 -8.55
C ILE A 200 -12.50 -9.22 -7.39
N PHE A 201 -13.49 -9.37 -6.52
CA PHE A 201 -13.62 -8.60 -5.29
C PHE A 201 -13.19 -9.48 -4.12
N THR A 202 -12.15 -9.06 -3.40
CA THR A 202 -11.54 -9.82 -2.31
C THR A 202 -11.58 -9.02 -1.01
N ASP A 203 -12.31 -9.53 -0.01
CA ASP A 203 -12.29 -9.03 1.36
C ASP A 203 -11.53 -10.04 2.25
N LYS A 204 -10.37 -9.63 2.75
CA LYS A 204 -9.40 -10.47 3.48
C LYS A 204 -8.98 -11.71 2.68
N ILE A 205 -9.71 -12.82 2.84
CA ILE A 205 -9.41 -14.13 2.25
C ILE A 205 -10.52 -14.56 1.28
N ILE A 206 -11.71 -13.95 1.36
CA ILE A 206 -12.88 -14.40 0.60
C ILE A 206 -13.00 -13.56 -0.67
N SER A 207 -13.11 -14.24 -1.82
CA SER A 207 -13.15 -13.59 -3.14
C SER A 207 -14.37 -14.00 -3.96
N ALA A 208 -15.02 -13.05 -4.63
CA ALA A 208 -16.03 -13.31 -5.65
C ALA A 208 -15.59 -12.78 -7.01
N SER A 209 -15.76 -13.60 -8.04
CA SER A 209 -15.53 -13.21 -9.43
C SER A 209 -16.83 -12.82 -10.12
N THR A 210 -16.74 -11.82 -10.99
CA THR A 210 -17.83 -11.32 -11.83
C THR A 210 -17.29 -11.10 -13.24
N GLN A 211 -18.10 -11.38 -14.26
CA GLN A 211 -17.69 -11.18 -15.63
C GLN A 211 -17.72 -9.68 -15.98
N ALA A 212 -16.62 -9.16 -16.51
CA ALA A 212 -16.51 -7.78 -16.95
C ALA A 212 -16.99 -7.62 -18.39
N ILE A 213 -17.58 -6.45 -18.67
CA ILE A 213 -17.98 -6.03 -20.01
C ILE A 213 -16.98 -5.00 -20.51
N LYS A 214 -16.37 -5.25 -21.68
CA LYS A 214 -15.53 -4.25 -22.33
C LYS A 214 -16.40 -3.20 -23.00
N LEU A 215 -16.30 -1.96 -22.53
CA LEU A 215 -17.05 -0.83 -23.09
C LEU A 215 -16.30 -0.16 -24.24
N ASP A 216 -14.97 -0.09 -24.14
CA ASP A 216 -14.13 0.67 -25.08
C ASP A 216 -12.67 0.16 -25.08
N TYR A 217 -11.75 0.86 -25.75
CA TYR A 217 -10.33 0.50 -25.83
C TYR A 217 -9.66 0.37 -24.46
N ASN A 218 -10.01 1.22 -23.49
CA ASN A 218 -9.43 1.26 -22.13
C ASN A 218 -10.48 1.25 -21.00
N ARG A 219 -11.75 0.93 -21.32
CA ARG A 219 -12.86 0.98 -20.35
C ARG A 219 -13.50 -0.39 -20.16
N LEU A 220 -13.65 -0.79 -18.90
CA LEU A 220 -14.36 -1.99 -18.46
C LEU A 220 -15.53 -1.60 -17.56
N SER A 221 -16.59 -2.39 -17.56
CA SER A 221 -17.70 -2.26 -16.60
C SER A 221 -17.92 -3.60 -15.92
N CYS A 222 -17.91 -3.60 -14.59
CA CYS A 222 -18.03 -4.79 -13.77
C CYS A 222 -19.26 -4.68 -12.86
N PRO A 223 -20.13 -5.70 -12.81
CA PRO A 223 -21.17 -5.73 -11.81
C PRO A 223 -20.56 -6.08 -10.45
N THR A 224 -21.07 -5.48 -9.37
CA THR A 224 -20.75 -5.92 -8.00
C THR A 224 -21.16 -7.39 -7.79
N PRO A 225 -20.51 -8.13 -6.87
CA PRO A 225 -20.87 -9.53 -6.52
C PRO A 225 -22.35 -9.68 -6.11
N SER A 226 -22.89 -10.89 -6.05
CA SER A 226 -24.30 -11.11 -5.68
C SER A 226 -24.63 -10.57 -4.28
N ASN A 227 -25.89 -10.17 -4.05
CA ASN A 227 -26.34 -9.64 -2.75
C ASN A 227 -26.08 -10.63 -1.60
N HIS A 228 -26.34 -11.93 -1.84
CA HIS A 228 -26.07 -12.99 -0.87
C HIS A 228 -24.59 -13.04 -0.48
N PHE A 229 -23.69 -13.04 -1.49
CA PHE A 229 -22.25 -13.07 -1.22
C PHE A 229 -21.81 -11.83 -0.43
N ARG A 230 -22.29 -10.63 -0.81
CA ARG A 230 -21.91 -9.39 -0.15
C ARG A 230 -22.30 -9.39 1.33
N LYS A 231 -23.54 -9.80 1.67
CA LYS A 231 -24.04 -9.80 3.06
C LYS A 231 -23.37 -10.84 3.95
N GLU A 232 -23.01 -11.99 3.40
CA GLU A 232 -22.44 -13.09 4.17
C GLU A 232 -20.91 -12.96 4.34
N ASN A 233 -20.23 -12.38 3.35
CA ASN A 233 -18.76 -12.47 3.28
C ASN A 233 -18.03 -11.13 3.40
N ILE A 234 -18.70 -9.99 3.22
CA ILE A 234 -18.07 -8.67 3.38
C ILE A 234 -18.32 -8.20 4.81
N TYR A 235 -17.26 -8.18 5.62
CA TYR A 235 -17.36 -7.90 7.05
C TYR A 235 -17.14 -6.42 7.32
N ILE A 236 -18.24 -5.67 7.40
CA ILE A 236 -18.23 -4.26 7.83
C ILE A 236 -18.07 -4.27 9.37
N GLN A 237 -16.89 -3.86 9.85
CA GLN A 237 -16.53 -3.86 11.28
C GLN A 237 -17.14 -2.65 12.00
N MET A 238 -16.61 -2.25 13.17
CA MET A 238 -17.04 -1.07 13.96
C MET A 238 -17.06 0.28 13.19
N GLY A 239 -16.66 0.31 11.92
CA GLY A 239 -16.89 1.40 10.98
C GLY A 239 -17.85 0.96 9.89
N ASN A 240 -18.74 1.86 9.46
CA ASN A 240 -19.89 1.58 8.57
C ASN A 240 -19.49 1.26 7.11
N GLU A 241 -18.20 1.00 6.88
CA GLU A 241 -17.57 0.77 5.60
C GLU A 241 -16.49 -0.33 5.71
N SER A 242 -16.35 -1.15 4.67
CA SER A 242 -15.27 -2.11 4.51
C SER A 242 -14.50 -1.84 3.21
N LYS A 243 -13.18 -1.83 3.30
CA LYS A 243 -12.27 -1.69 2.15
C LYS A 243 -12.02 -3.07 1.55
N VAL A 244 -12.30 -3.19 0.26
CA VAL A 244 -12.21 -4.42 -0.51
C VAL A 244 -11.23 -4.23 -1.65
N ARG A 245 -10.46 -5.28 -1.92
CA ARG A 245 -9.54 -5.31 -3.04
C ARG A 245 -10.28 -5.69 -4.32
N LEU A 246 -10.24 -4.83 -5.33
CA LEU A 246 -10.78 -5.07 -6.67
C LEU A 246 -9.64 -5.35 -7.65
N SER A 247 -9.62 -6.56 -8.19
CA SER A 247 -8.61 -7.04 -9.13
C SER A 247 -9.24 -7.39 -10.48
N ILE A 248 -8.59 -6.97 -11.57
CA ILE A 248 -9.03 -7.22 -12.94
C ILE A 248 -8.11 -8.31 -13.49
N VAL A 249 -8.69 -9.44 -13.89
CA VAL A 249 -7.94 -10.61 -14.34
C VAL A 249 -8.40 -11.08 -15.72
N LYS A 250 -7.53 -11.82 -16.41
CA LYS A 250 -7.92 -12.61 -17.58
C LYS A 250 -8.29 -14.03 -17.14
N TRP A 251 -9.39 -14.55 -17.66
CA TRP A 251 -9.81 -15.95 -17.50
C TRP A 251 -9.76 -16.65 -18.86
N PRO A 252 -9.23 -17.90 -18.97
CA PRO A 252 -8.83 -18.83 -17.91
C PRO A 252 -7.37 -18.75 -17.45
N SER A 253 -6.58 -17.83 -18.00
CA SER A 253 -5.15 -17.70 -17.72
C SER A 253 -4.82 -17.23 -16.30
N ASN A 254 -5.80 -16.75 -15.52
CA ASN A 254 -5.66 -16.22 -14.17
C ASN A 254 -4.55 -15.18 -14.02
N THR A 255 -4.31 -14.41 -15.08
CA THR A 255 -3.28 -13.37 -15.08
C THR A 255 -3.90 -12.06 -14.62
N THR A 256 -3.38 -11.48 -13.53
CA THR A 256 -3.84 -10.19 -13.04
C THR A 256 -3.32 -9.06 -13.90
N ILE A 257 -4.23 -8.18 -14.33
CA ILE A 257 -3.95 -7.01 -15.15
C ILE A 257 -3.65 -5.82 -14.25
N ALA A 258 -4.57 -5.52 -13.33
CA ALA A 258 -4.48 -4.38 -12.43
C ALA A 258 -5.32 -4.63 -11.17
N THR A 259 -4.93 -4.00 -10.07
CA THR A 259 -5.55 -4.15 -8.76
C THR A 259 -5.66 -2.80 -8.06
N ILE A 260 -6.76 -2.57 -7.34
CA ILE A 260 -6.94 -1.46 -6.41
C ILE A 260 -7.45 -1.96 -5.05
N SER A 261 -6.87 -1.47 -3.96
CA SER A 261 -7.20 -1.92 -2.59
C SER A 261 -8.13 -0.99 -1.82
N GLU A 262 -8.61 0.08 -2.46
CA GLU A 262 -9.36 1.16 -1.82
C GLU A 262 -10.85 1.18 -2.16
N PHE A 263 -11.37 0.15 -2.86
CA PHE A 263 -12.80 0.10 -3.19
C PHE A 263 -13.63 -0.13 -1.92
N ILE A 264 -14.73 0.61 -1.74
CA ILE A 264 -15.48 0.60 -0.47
C ILE A 264 -16.85 -0.05 -0.64
N PHE A 265 -17.19 -0.98 0.24
CA PHE A 265 -18.58 -1.36 0.49
C PHE A 265 -19.09 -0.72 1.78
N TYR A 266 -20.26 -0.10 1.73
CA TYR A 266 -20.89 0.53 2.89
C TYR A 266 -22.23 -0.12 3.22
N ASP A 267 -22.62 -0.06 4.50
CA ASP A 267 -23.90 -0.51 5.00
C ASP A 267 -24.60 0.60 5.75
N CYS A 268 -25.66 1.14 5.14
CA CYS A 268 -26.49 2.18 5.73
C CYS A 268 -27.22 1.71 6.99
N SER A 269 -27.52 0.41 7.14
CA SER A 269 -28.32 -0.11 8.26
C SER A 269 -27.63 0.03 9.62
N SER A 270 -26.33 0.27 9.63
CA SER A 270 -25.52 0.57 10.81
C SER A 270 -25.87 1.92 11.47
N TYR A 271 -26.43 2.88 10.72
CA TYR A 271 -26.80 4.19 11.24
C TYR A 271 -28.13 4.16 11.98
N SER A 272 -28.09 4.45 13.28
CA SER A 272 -29.26 4.46 14.17
C SER A 272 -30.02 5.78 14.23
N SER A 273 -29.46 6.88 13.69
CA SER A 273 -30.11 8.19 13.68
C SER A 273 -30.35 8.72 12.26
N CYS A 274 -31.45 9.44 12.09
CA CYS A 274 -31.84 10.02 10.80
C CYS A 274 -30.83 11.06 10.29
N GLU A 275 -30.26 11.85 11.20
CA GLU A 275 -29.25 12.85 10.87
C GLU A 275 -27.95 12.21 10.38
N LEU A 276 -27.45 11.19 11.10
CA LEU A 276 -26.26 10.47 10.70
C LEU A 276 -26.49 9.77 9.35
N CYS A 277 -27.64 9.12 9.16
CA CYS A 277 -27.99 8.49 7.90
C CYS A 277 -27.97 9.46 6.71
N ARG A 278 -28.56 10.65 6.88
CA ARG A 278 -28.66 11.66 5.82
C ARG A 278 -27.33 12.35 5.53
N SER A 279 -26.41 12.37 6.49
CA SER A 279 -25.05 12.91 6.30
C SER A 279 -24.20 12.06 5.34
N GLN A 280 -24.60 10.81 5.10
CA GLN A 280 -23.84 9.86 4.29
C GLN A 280 -24.30 9.82 2.84
N ILE A 281 -23.34 9.74 1.95
CA ILE A 281 -23.57 9.70 0.51
C ILE A 281 -24.13 8.31 0.13
N GLY A 282 -25.30 8.28 -0.50
CA GLY A 282 -25.93 7.04 -0.97
C GLY A 282 -26.85 6.35 0.04
N CYS A 283 -27.02 6.93 1.24
CA CYS A 283 -27.99 6.45 2.24
C CYS A 283 -29.23 7.36 2.31
N GLN A 284 -30.37 6.77 2.64
CA GLN A 284 -31.64 7.46 2.86
C GLN A 284 -32.36 6.88 4.10
N TRP A 285 -33.03 7.76 4.85
CA TRP A 285 -33.85 7.36 6.00
C TRP A 285 -35.27 6.96 5.57
N CYS A 286 -35.65 5.71 5.86
CA CYS A 286 -36.88 5.09 5.39
C CYS A 286 -37.58 4.34 6.52
N SER A 287 -38.73 4.88 6.95
CA SER A 287 -39.61 4.30 7.98
C SER A 287 -38.86 3.81 9.22
N ASP A 288 -38.13 4.74 9.85
CA ASP A 288 -37.33 4.55 11.08
C ASP A 288 -36.09 3.65 10.93
N ARG A 289 -35.62 3.43 9.70
CA ARG A 289 -34.37 2.71 9.41
C ARG A 289 -33.56 3.42 8.33
N CYS A 290 -32.24 3.38 8.44
CA CYS A 290 -31.36 3.86 7.39
C CYS A 290 -31.12 2.75 6.35
N SER A 291 -31.30 3.05 5.06
CA SER A 291 -31.05 2.10 3.97
C SER A 291 -30.59 2.82 2.70
N SER A 292 -29.86 2.14 1.83
CA SER A 292 -29.55 2.65 0.49
C SER A 292 -30.67 2.43 -0.52
N ILE A 293 -31.68 1.61 -0.18
CA ILE A 293 -32.82 1.30 -1.06
C ILE A 293 -34.10 1.62 -0.30
N CYS A 294 -34.91 2.52 -0.86
CA CYS A 294 -36.20 2.88 -0.30
C CYS A 294 -37.32 2.54 -1.28
N THR A 295 -38.28 1.75 -0.82
CA THR A 295 -39.45 1.36 -1.61
C THR A 295 -40.55 2.42 -1.60
N GLU A 296 -40.49 3.39 -0.67
CA GLU A 296 -41.46 4.47 -0.53
C GLU A 296 -41.00 5.76 -1.23
N LYS A 297 -41.92 6.41 -1.97
CA LYS A 297 -41.66 7.65 -2.74
C LYS A 297 -41.59 8.92 -1.88
N THR A 298 -41.97 8.84 -0.61
CA THR A 298 -41.97 9.99 0.30
C THR A 298 -40.74 9.98 1.19
N ILE A 299 -39.80 10.89 0.92
CA ILE A 299 -38.71 11.21 1.84
C ILE A 299 -39.35 11.87 3.06
N LYS A 300 -39.60 11.11 4.14
CA LYS A 300 -40.03 11.71 5.41
C LYS A 300 -38.83 12.48 5.96
N GLN A 301 -39.02 13.77 6.24
CA GLN A 301 -38.01 14.60 6.89
C GLN A 301 -37.69 14.03 8.28
N CYS A 302 -36.45 14.19 8.74
CA CYS A 302 -36.04 13.66 10.02
C CYS A 302 -36.89 14.25 11.16
N PRO A 303 -37.30 13.43 12.15
CA PRO A 303 -37.89 13.94 13.38
C PRO A 303 -36.89 14.90 14.03
N SER A 304 -37.35 16.10 14.37
CA SER A 304 -36.54 17.13 15.04
C SER A 304 -37.35 17.73 16.19
N PHE A 305 -36.67 18.35 17.14
CA PHE A 305 -37.31 19.05 18.25
C PHE A 305 -36.61 20.39 18.52
N ASP A 306 -37.38 21.39 18.92
CA ASP A 306 -36.89 22.67 19.41
C ASP A 306 -37.34 22.88 20.87
N LEU A 307 -36.50 23.53 21.67
CA LEU A 307 -36.91 24.09 22.95
C LEU A 307 -37.82 25.30 22.70
N ILE A 308 -38.97 25.33 23.37
CA ILE A 308 -39.91 26.46 23.23
C ILE A 308 -39.35 27.72 23.94
N ASP A 309 -38.55 27.54 24.99
CA ASP A 309 -37.88 28.63 25.70
C ASP A 309 -36.36 28.42 25.64
N THR A 310 -35.66 29.30 24.95
CA THR A 310 -34.22 29.17 24.63
C THR A 310 -33.30 29.87 25.63
N SER A 311 -33.85 30.46 26.69
CA SER A 311 -33.04 30.97 27.79
C SER A 311 -32.36 29.81 28.50
N SER A 312 -31.06 29.93 28.76
CA SER A 312 -30.27 28.98 29.54
C SER A 312 -31.05 28.51 30.77
N ILE A 313 -31.39 27.21 30.80
CA ILE A 313 -32.24 26.60 31.83
C ILE A 313 -31.45 26.63 33.15
N PHE A 314 -31.80 27.57 34.03
CA PHE A 314 -31.21 27.68 35.35
C PHE A 314 -32.10 27.00 36.38
N ILE A 315 -31.57 25.98 37.06
CA ILE A 315 -32.27 25.24 38.09
C ILE A 315 -31.60 25.57 39.43
N GLU A 316 -32.29 26.32 40.28
CA GLU A 316 -31.86 26.52 41.68
C GLU A 316 -32.03 25.23 42.48
N SER A 317 -31.08 24.95 43.39
CA SER A 317 -31.12 23.77 44.26
C SER A 317 -32.46 23.67 45.01
N GLY A 318 -33.11 22.50 44.92
CA GLY A 318 -34.40 22.20 45.55
C GLY A 318 -35.65 22.63 44.78
N LYS A 319 -35.54 23.17 43.55
CA LYS A 319 -36.70 23.53 42.71
C LYS A 319 -36.83 22.62 41.48
N SER A 320 -38.06 22.23 41.16
CA SER A 320 -38.38 21.60 39.88
C SER A 320 -38.68 22.67 38.82
N ILE A 321 -38.36 22.37 37.56
CA ILE A 321 -38.71 23.20 36.41
C ILE A 321 -39.49 22.38 35.39
N ASP A 322 -40.45 23.03 34.73
CA ASP A 322 -41.18 22.46 33.61
C ASP A 322 -40.45 22.82 32.31
N ILE A 323 -40.13 21.81 31.49
CA ILE A 323 -39.50 22.01 30.17
C ILE A 323 -40.52 21.65 29.09
N SER A 324 -40.72 22.57 28.15
CA SER A 324 -41.59 22.36 27.00
C SER A 324 -40.78 22.21 25.71
N LEU A 325 -40.92 21.06 25.05
CA LEU A 325 -40.26 20.71 23.79
C LEU A 325 -41.27 20.64 22.66
N LYS A 326 -40.97 21.25 21.51
CA LYS A 326 -41.82 21.20 20.32
C LYS A 326 -41.24 20.23 19.30
N PHE A 327 -42.00 19.22 18.91
CA PHE A 327 -41.56 18.20 17.94
C PHE A 327 -42.09 18.46 16.53
N TYR A 328 -41.26 18.17 15.53
CA TYR A 328 -41.58 18.25 14.11
C TYR A 328 -41.39 16.89 13.43
N ASN A 329 -42.21 16.60 12.41
CA ASN A 329 -42.11 15.40 11.57
C ASN A 329 -42.25 14.05 12.31
N THR A 330 -43.04 14.00 13.38
CA THR A 330 -43.31 12.78 14.15
C THR A 330 -44.39 11.89 13.51
N ILE A 331 -44.19 10.57 13.53
CA ILE A 331 -44.99 9.58 12.77
C ILE A 331 -46.02 8.81 13.63
N LYS A 332 -46.04 8.97 14.96
CA LYS A 332 -46.94 8.19 15.83
C LYS A 332 -47.89 9.03 16.68
N SER A 333 -49.13 8.52 16.80
CA SER A 333 -50.24 8.99 17.65
C SER A 333 -50.11 8.62 19.13
N SER A 334 -48.94 8.16 19.57
CA SER A 334 -48.62 7.86 20.97
C SER A 334 -47.16 8.27 21.22
N LEU A 335 -46.95 9.58 21.33
CA LEU A 335 -45.66 10.13 21.72
C LEU A 335 -45.61 10.10 23.25
N GLU A 336 -44.81 9.18 23.81
CA GLU A 336 -44.35 9.26 25.20
C GLU A 336 -42.99 9.95 25.18
N CYS A 337 -42.83 11.07 25.89
CA CYS A 337 -41.53 11.68 26.08
C CYS A 337 -40.89 11.13 27.34
N ARG A 338 -39.62 10.77 27.23
CA ARG A 338 -38.80 10.34 28.36
C ARG A 338 -37.54 11.18 28.38
N LEU A 339 -37.33 11.92 29.47
CA LEU A 339 -36.06 12.64 29.69
C LEU A 339 -34.94 11.66 30.09
N ASN A 340 -35.31 10.56 30.76
CA ASN A 340 -34.49 9.38 31.05
C ASN A 340 -35.41 8.14 31.30
N GLU A 341 -34.85 7.04 31.80
CA GLU A 341 -35.58 5.81 32.17
C GLU A 341 -36.74 6.03 33.20
N THR A 342 -36.77 7.13 33.94
CA THR A 342 -37.71 7.36 35.07
C THR A 342 -38.65 8.55 34.90
N ILE A 343 -38.32 9.54 34.07
CA ILE A 343 -39.10 10.79 33.97
C ILE A 343 -39.95 10.77 32.70
N LEU A 344 -41.26 10.66 32.88
CA LEU A 344 -42.26 10.61 31.80
C LEU A 344 -42.95 11.98 31.65
N GLY A 345 -43.07 12.46 30.42
CA GLY A 345 -43.79 13.68 30.05
C GLY A 345 -45.06 13.40 29.26
N PHE A 346 -46.01 14.33 29.30
CA PHE A 346 -47.25 14.28 28.53
C PHE A 346 -47.11 15.09 27.23
N VAL A 347 -47.51 14.51 26.11
CA VAL A 347 -47.53 15.19 24.80
C VAL A 347 -48.93 15.68 24.49
N ASP A 348 -49.06 16.96 24.22
CA ASP A 348 -50.33 17.59 23.86
C ASP A 348 -50.67 17.44 22.37
N LYS A 349 -51.87 17.89 22.00
CA LYS A 349 -52.40 17.80 20.62
C LYS A 349 -51.61 18.61 19.59
N ASN A 350 -50.71 19.50 20.03
CA ASN A 350 -49.85 20.33 19.19
C ASN A 350 -48.43 19.76 19.09
N ASN A 351 -48.21 18.50 19.49
CA ASN A 351 -46.89 17.85 19.58
C ASN A 351 -45.92 18.60 20.51
N ILE A 352 -46.45 19.28 21.52
CA ILE A 352 -45.63 19.88 22.58
C ILE A 352 -45.58 18.90 23.74
N CYS A 353 -44.38 18.61 24.17
CA CYS A 353 -44.15 17.75 25.30
C CYS A 353 -43.90 18.56 26.56
N HIS A 354 -44.72 18.30 27.57
CA HIS A 354 -44.64 18.91 28.88
C HIS A 354 -44.06 17.89 29.86
N ILE A 355 -42.86 18.16 30.35
CA ILE A 355 -42.20 17.34 31.37
C ILE A 355 -42.19 18.12 32.66
N SER A 356 -42.89 17.60 33.66
CA SER A 356 -43.07 18.23 34.97
C SER A 356 -42.41 17.40 36.07
N ASN A 357 -41.87 18.08 37.10
CA ASN A 357 -41.19 17.47 38.25
C ASN A 357 -39.94 16.64 37.90
N ILE A 358 -39.03 17.21 37.11
CA ILE A 358 -37.70 16.63 36.87
C ILE A 358 -36.94 16.58 38.22
N PRO A 359 -36.57 15.39 38.73
CA PRO A 359 -35.85 15.24 39.99
C PRO A 359 -34.42 15.79 39.90
N GLU A 360 -33.90 16.16 41.07
CA GLU A 360 -32.60 16.77 41.31
C GLU A 360 -31.43 15.96 40.68
N LEU A 361 -30.58 16.63 39.90
CA LEU A 361 -29.27 16.09 39.50
C LEU A 361 -28.25 16.64 40.49
N ILE A 362 -27.92 15.85 41.51
CA ILE A 362 -26.87 16.16 42.48
C ILE A 362 -25.55 15.63 41.90
N ASN A 363 -24.60 16.51 41.59
CA ASN A 363 -23.21 16.10 41.45
C ASN A 363 -22.65 15.81 42.86
N GLU A 364 -21.70 14.89 43.03
CA GLU A 364 -21.15 14.38 44.31
C GLU A 364 -20.65 15.47 45.29
N ASN A 365 -20.64 16.74 44.88
CA ASN A 365 -20.20 17.92 45.64
C ASN A 365 -21.28 19.02 45.84
N ASP A 366 -22.58 18.72 45.70
CA ASP A 366 -23.69 19.69 45.87
C ASP A 366 -23.60 20.95 44.98
N GLN A 367 -23.00 20.83 43.79
CA GLN A 367 -22.87 21.95 42.84
C GLN A 367 -24.05 22.05 41.88
N THR A 368 -24.39 23.28 41.48
CA THR A 368 -25.42 23.58 40.47
C THR A 368 -25.09 22.88 39.15
N VAL A 369 -25.94 21.96 38.72
CA VAL A 369 -25.77 21.22 37.46
C VAL A 369 -26.40 22.01 36.32
N TYR A 370 -25.60 22.36 35.32
CA TYR A 370 -26.07 22.93 34.06
C TYR A 370 -26.40 21.80 33.10
N LEU A 371 -27.64 21.77 32.59
CA LEU A 371 -28.00 20.94 31.45
C LEU A 371 -27.64 21.73 30.18
N SER A 372 -26.56 21.33 29.51
CA SER A 372 -26.14 21.90 28.22
C SER A 372 -26.85 21.23 27.06
#